data_AF-A0A382QZT6-F1
#
_entry.id   AF-A0A382QZT6-F1
#
_cell.length_a   1.000
_cell.length_b   1.000
_cell.length_c   1.000
_cell.angle_alpha   90.00
_cell.angle_beta   90.00
_cell.angle_gamma   90.00
#
_symmetry.space_group_name_H-M   'P 1'
#
loop_
_entity.id
_entity.type
_entity.pdbx_description
1 polymer ?
#
loop_
_entity_poly.entity_id
_entity_poly.type
_entity_poly.pdbx_seq_one_letter_code
_entity_poly.pdbx_strand_id
1 'polypeptide(L)'
;REDAREAIVADLESAGLLEKTEDHTNKVGYSERGHVPIEFYISEQWFVKMDELVKPALDAVNNGHITFHPGHWIKTYNHWMENIKDWCVSRQLWWGHQIPVWYHKDDRSKTHVSVEGPIDPENWEQDPDVLDTWASSWLWPMAVHAWPDQDKNLNKFYPTDTLVTGPDIIFFWVARMIITGYEFMNKRPFKDVYFTSILRDEEGQKLSKSLGNSPDPHALFDEYGTDAVRFGIMLMAPQGLDVLFSKTRLNIGRNFMNKLWNACRFIDMNLSNEKDDILDIDKIELDMPDLWILSRLGRTIREYDRQLDRFHFNEAAKVIYDFTWN
;
A
#
# COMPACT_ATOMS: atom_id res chain seq x y z
N ARG A 1 18.09 -19.04 26.04
CA ARG A 1 16.69 -19.42 26.30
C ARG A 1 16.44 -20.89 26.06
N GLU A 2 16.69 -21.39 24.84
CA GLU A 2 16.49 -22.81 24.52
C GLU A 2 17.32 -23.70 25.44
N ASP A 3 18.60 -23.38 25.63
CA ASP A 3 19.49 -24.08 26.58
C ASP A 3 18.95 -24.06 28.02
N ALA A 4 18.34 -22.94 28.44
CA ALA A 4 17.73 -22.83 29.77
C ALA A 4 16.47 -23.69 29.88
N ARG A 5 15.69 -23.85 28.80
CA ARG A 5 14.52 -24.74 28.78
C ARG A 5 14.96 -26.20 28.97
N GLU A 6 16.00 -26.64 28.27
CA GLU A 6 16.55 -28.00 28.43
C GLU A 6 17.06 -28.25 29.84
N ALA A 7 17.80 -27.29 30.41
CA ALA A 7 18.30 -27.38 31.79
C ALA A 7 17.16 -27.47 32.83
N ILE A 8 16.12 -26.63 32.69
CA ILE A 8 14.96 -26.65 33.60
C ILE A 8 14.22 -28.00 33.54
N VAL A 9 14.07 -28.59 32.35
CA VAL A 9 13.44 -29.91 32.22
C VAL A 9 14.26 -30.98 32.95
N ALA A 10 15.58 -30.98 32.79
CA ALA A 10 16.47 -31.92 33.49
C ALA A 10 16.43 -31.76 35.03
N ASP A 11 16.33 -30.51 35.52
CA ASP A 11 16.17 -30.23 36.95
C ASP A 11 14.82 -30.75 37.49
N LEU A 12 13.73 -30.57 36.73
CA LEU A 12 12.40 -31.08 37.08
C LEU A 12 12.35 -32.60 37.11
N GLU A 13 12.99 -33.28 36.15
CA GLU A 13 13.14 -34.74 36.14
C GLU A 13 13.92 -35.23 37.36
N SER A 14 15.06 -34.62 37.64
CA SER A 14 15.93 -35.01 38.76
C SER A 14 15.27 -34.79 40.12
N ALA A 15 14.40 -33.78 40.24
CA ALA A 15 13.61 -33.51 41.43
C ALA A 15 12.35 -34.40 41.57
N GLY A 16 12.03 -35.23 40.56
CA GLY A 16 10.79 -36.01 40.53
C GLY A 16 9.52 -35.15 40.42
N LEU A 17 9.65 -33.95 39.86
CA LEU A 17 8.57 -32.97 39.69
C LEU A 17 7.99 -32.97 38.26
N LEU A 18 8.57 -33.74 37.34
CA LEU A 18 8.06 -33.91 35.98
C LEU A 18 7.09 -35.10 35.90
N GLU A 19 5.81 -34.83 35.70
CA GLU A 19 4.79 -35.87 35.57
C GLU A 19 4.73 -36.47 34.15
N LYS A 20 4.78 -35.62 33.12
CA LYS A 20 4.62 -36.03 31.71
C LYS A 20 5.29 -35.04 30.76
N THR A 21 5.90 -35.57 29.70
CA THR A 21 6.32 -34.83 28.51
C THR A 21 5.52 -35.32 27.31
N GLU A 22 4.99 -34.40 26.52
CA GLU A 22 4.29 -34.71 25.27
C GLU A 22 4.57 -33.65 24.20
N ASP A 23 4.54 -34.09 22.95
CA ASP A 23 4.67 -33.19 21.81
C ASP A 23 3.41 -32.34 21.69
N HIS A 24 3.60 -31.02 21.64
CA HIS A 24 2.50 -30.06 21.53
C HIS A 24 2.75 -29.08 20.38
N THR A 25 1.85 -29.09 19.39
CA THR A 25 1.88 -28.11 18.31
C THR A 25 1.26 -26.79 18.78
N ASN A 26 2.08 -25.78 18.99
CA ASN A 26 1.65 -24.43 19.35
C ASN A 26 1.86 -23.43 18.20
N LYS A 27 1.20 -22.28 18.31
CA LYS A 27 1.43 -21.11 17.44
C LYS A 27 2.35 -20.14 18.16
N VAL A 28 3.60 -20.05 17.71
CA VAL A 28 4.60 -19.13 18.26
C VAL A 28 4.69 -17.90 17.34
N GLY A 29 4.69 -16.71 17.94
CA GLY A 29 4.91 -15.46 17.20
C GLY A 29 6.38 -15.29 16.83
N TYR A 30 6.66 -14.77 15.64
CA TYR A 30 8.01 -14.49 15.17
C TYR A 30 8.14 -13.04 14.73
N SER A 31 9.33 -12.48 14.90
CA SER A 31 9.69 -11.19 14.32
C SER A 31 9.61 -11.30 12.80
N GLU A 32 8.85 -10.40 12.17
CA GLU A 32 8.68 -10.36 10.72
C GLU A 32 10.03 -10.20 9.99
N ARG A 33 10.95 -9.41 10.56
CA ARG A 33 12.25 -9.10 9.94
C ARG A 33 13.37 -10.01 10.42
N GLY A 34 13.39 -10.33 11.71
CA GLY A 34 14.49 -11.10 12.31
C GLY A 34 14.30 -12.61 12.23
N HIS A 35 13.07 -13.08 11.94
CA HIS A 35 12.70 -14.50 11.93
C HIS A 35 13.06 -15.26 13.22
N VAL A 36 13.15 -14.52 14.34
CA VAL A 36 13.34 -15.07 15.68
C VAL A 36 12.02 -15.07 16.43
N PRO A 37 11.76 -16.08 17.30
CA PRO A 37 10.57 -16.09 18.15
C PRO A 37 10.51 -14.83 19.01
N ILE A 38 9.37 -14.15 19.07
CA ILE A 38 9.19 -12.98 19.94
C ILE A 38 9.00 -13.40 21.39
N GLU A 39 9.32 -12.49 22.30
CA GLU A 39 9.10 -12.64 23.73
C GLU A 39 8.31 -11.46 24.28
N PHE A 40 7.52 -11.73 25.31
CA PHE A 40 6.85 -10.68 26.06
C PHE A 40 7.74 -10.29 27.24
N TYR A 41 8.06 -9.01 27.29
CA TYR A 41 8.88 -8.43 28.35
C TYR A 41 8.26 -7.11 28.80
N ILE A 42 8.41 -6.79 30.10
CA ILE A 42 7.96 -5.53 30.65
C ILE A 42 9.11 -4.53 30.51
N SER A 43 8.94 -3.55 29.62
CA SER A 43 9.86 -2.42 29.47
C SER A 43 9.12 -1.11 29.54
N GLU A 44 9.81 -0.05 29.99
CA GLU A 44 9.34 1.32 29.85
C GLU A 44 9.34 1.68 28.35
N GLN A 45 8.21 2.19 27.84
CA GLN A 45 8.00 2.52 26.44
C GLN A 45 7.03 3.69 26.30
N TRP A 46 7.08 4.38 25.17
CA TRP A 46 6.11 5.40 24.78
C TRP A 46 4.94 4.78 24.04
N PHE A 47 3.73 5.13 24.49
CA PHE A 47 2.48 4.68 23.89
C PHE A 47 1.63 5.86 23.43
N VAL A 48 1.04 5.74 22.25
CA VAL A 48 -0.04 6.62 21.80
C VAL A 48 -1.36 5.98 22.25
N LYS A 49 -2.15 6.75 22.99
CA LYS A 49 -3.48 6.34 23.43
C LYS A 49 -4.44 6.34 22.25
N MET A 50 -5.01 5.19 21.89
CA MET A 50 -5.72 5.02 20.61
C MET A 50 -7.25 5.07 20.71
N ASP A 51 -7.83 4.81 21.89
CA ASP A 51 -9.28 4.63 22.10
C ASP A 51 -10.17 5.73 21.51
N GLU A 52 -9.88 7.00 21.82
CA GLU A 52 -10.61 8.16 21.30
C GLU A 52 -10.08 8.58 19.93
N LEU A 53 -8.77 8.44 19.73
CA LEU A 53 -8.06 8.92 18.54
C LEU A 53 -8.54 8.23 17.25
N VAL A 54 -9.01 6.98 17.33
CA VAL A 54 -9.51 6.25 16.15
C VAL A 54 -10.93 6.61 15.73
N LYS A 55 -11.74 7.20 16.62
CA LYS A 55 -13.19 7.35 16.37
C LYS A 55 -13.51 8.20 15.13
N PRO A 56 -12.89 9.37 14.91
CA PRO A 56 -13.15 10.15 13.70
C PRO A 56 -12.80 9.39 12.41
N ALA A 57 -11.75 8.56 12.46
CA ALA A 57 -11.34 7.74 11.32
C ALA A 57 -12.35 6.64 11.01
N LEU A 58 -12.85 5.96 12.05
CA LEU A 58 -13.90 4.95 11.93
C LEU A 58 -15.18 5.56 11.32
N ASP A 59 -15.60 6.71 11.85
CA ASP A 59 -16.79 7.43 11.39
C ASP A 59 -16.65 7.90 9.94
N ALA A 60 -15.45 8.33 9.53
CA ALA A 60 -15.18 8.78 8.18
C ALA A 60 -15.41 7.69 7.13
N VAL A 61 -14.95 6.48 7.40
CA VAL A 61 -15.13 5.34 6.50
C VAL A 61 -16.58 4.86 6.54
N ASN A 62 -17.18 4.73 7.72
CA ASN A 62 -18.53 4.21 7.88
C ASN A 62 -19.62 5.14 7.31
N ASN A 63 -19.40 6.46 7.34
CA ASN A 63 -20.32 7.44 6.77
C ASN A 63 -20.02 7.77 5.28
N GLY A 64 -19.07 7.06 4.66
CA GLY A 64 -18.76 7.23 3.24
C GLY A 64 -18.01 8.53 2.89
N HIS A 65 -17.41 9.20 3.87
CA HIS A 65 -16.51 10.33 3.61
C HIS A 65 -15.22 9.87 2.92
N ILE A 66 -14.83 8.60 3.13
CA ILE A 66 -13.74 7.92 2.46
C ILE A 66 -14.29 6.63 1.85
N THR A 67 -14.05 6.40 0.56
CA THR A 67 -14.55 5.22 -0.16
C THR A 67 -13.43 4.23 -0.43
N PHE A 68 -13.63 2.97 -0.04
CA PHE A 68 -12.69 1.88 -0.32
C PHE A 68 -13.08 1.13 -1.59
N HIS A 69 -12.09 0.85 -2.42
CA HIS A 69 -12.23 0.17 -3.71
C HIS A 69 -11.33 -1.06 -3.72
N PRO A 70 -11.85 -2.29 -3.53
CA PRO A 70 -13.26 -2.63 -3.36
C PRO A 70 -13.77 -2.41 -1.93
N GLY A 71 -15.08 -2.20 -1.79
CA GLY A 71 -15.71 -1.87 -0.49
C GLY A 71 -15.66 -2.99 0.57
N HIS A 72 -15.34 -4.23 0.21
CA HIS A 72 -15.31 -5.32 1.18
C HIS A 72 -14.24 -5.14 2.27
N TRP A 73 -13.19 -4.34 2.01
CA TRP A 73 -12.14 -4.03 2.98
C TRP A 73 -12.62 -3.22 4.18
N ILE A 74 -13.78 -2.57 4.09
CA ILE A 74 -14.39 -1.83 5.21
C ILE A 74 -14.60 -2.76 6.41
N LYS A 75 -15.01 -4.01 6.18
CA LYS A 75 -15.21 -4.98 7.28
C LYS A 75 -13.90 -5.28 8.03
N THR A 76 -12.82 -5.51 7.28
CA THR A 76 -11.49 -5.75 7.86
C THR A 76 -11.00 -4.51 8.61
N TYR A 77 -11.15 -3.34 8.01
CA TYR A 77 -10.81 -2.06 8.63
C TYR A 77 -11.55 -1.85 9.95
N ASN A 78 -12.87 -1.99 9.98
CA ASN A 78 -13.67 -1.82 11.19
C ASN A 78 -13.26 -2.81 12.28
N HIS A 79 -13.07 -4.09 11.93
CA HIS A 79 -12.64 -5.09 12.90
C HIS A 79 -11.33 -4.70 13.59
N TRP A 80 -10.35 -4.19 12.85
CA TRP A 80 -9.09 -3.73 13.43
C TRP A 80 -9.25 -2.46 14.28
N MET A 81 -9.99 -1.49 13.77
CA MET A 81 -10.16 -0.18 14.41
C MET A 81 -10.98 -0.25 15.69
N GLU A 82 -12.02 -1.10 15.74
CA GLU A 82 -12.85 -1.32 16.94
C GLU A 82 -12.10 -2.08 18.06
N ASN A 83 -11.07 -2.86 17.71
CA ASN A 83 -10.30 -3.68 18.65
C ASN A 83 -8.89 -3.12 18.92
N ILE A 84 -8.63 -1.88 18.49
CA ILE A 84 -7.30 -1.29 18.58
C ILE A 84 -6.83 -1.20 20.03
N LYS A 85 -5.52 -1.37 20.23
CA LYS A 85 -4.84 -1.16 21.51
C LYS A 85 -3.93 0.06 21.40
N ASP A 86 -3.57 0.61 22.56
CA ASP A 86 -2.58 1.68 22.63
C ASP A 86 -1.30 1.26 21.90
N TRP A 87 -0.83 2.15 21.04
CA TRP A 87 0.25 1.84 20.13
C TRP A 87 1.57 2.17 20.79
N CYS A 88 2.37 1.14 21.09
CA CYS A 88 3.77 1.31 21.43
C CYS A 88 4.50 1.96 20.25
N VAL A 89 4.84 3.25 20.38
CA VAL A 89 5.40 4.08 19.31
C VAL A 89 6.93 4.19 19.41
N SER A 90 7.52 3.91 20.56
CA SER A 90 8.99 3.88 20.73
C SER A 90 9.62 2.60 20.20
N ARG A 91 10.84 2.70 19.69
CA ARG A 91 11.65 1.60 19.17
C ARG A 91 13.09 1.76 19.62
N GLN A 92 13.68 0.67 20.12
CA GLN A 92 15.10 0.59 20.48
C GLN A 92 15.94 0.28 19.24
N LEU A 93 15.86 1.17 18.24
CA LEU A 93 16.56 1.06 16.96
C LEU A 93 17.48 2.26 16.78
N TRP A 94 18.56 2.07 16.02
CA TRP A 94 19.48 3.17 15.70
C TRP A 94 18.99 4.05 14.54
N TRP A 95 18.07 3.52 13.72
CA TRP A 95 17.52 4.22 12.58
C TRP A 95 16.07 4.61 12.84
N GLY A 96 15.80 5.90 12.83
CA GLY A 96 14.48 6.50 13.01
C GLY A 96 14.59 7.94 13.50
N HIS A 97 13.47 8.60 13.70
CA HIS A 97 13.45 9.93 14.30
C HIS A 97 13.56 9.77 15.82
N GLN A 98 14.61 10.30 16.43
CA GLN A 98 14.77 10.25 17.89
C GLN A 98 13.57 10.91 18.56
N ILE A 99 13.04 10.28 19.61
CA ILE A 99 11.85 10.80 20.30
C ILE A 99 12.21 12.14 20.96
N PRO A 100 11.37 13.19 20.80
CA PRO A 100 11.57 14.49 21.42
C PRO A 100 11.17 14.46 22.91
N VAL A 101 11.84 13.64 23.69
CA VAL A 101 11.64 13.47 25.14
C VAL A 101 13.00 13.56 25.81
N TRP A 102 13.09 14.32 26.89
CA TRP A 102 14.30 14.46 27.70
C TRP A 102 14.02 14.14 29.16
N TYR A 103 14.97 13.47 29.81
CA TYR A 103 14.96 13.18 31.23
C TYR A 103 16.03 14.03 31.93
N HIS A 104 15.68 14.62 33.08
CA HIS A 104 16.65 15.37 33.86
C HIS A 104 17.70 14.43 34.47
N LYS A 105 18.99 14.81 34.43
CA LYS A 105 20.11 13.95 34.87
C LYS A 105 20.07 13.60 36.35
N ASP A 106 19.63 14.53 37.19
CA ASP A 106 19.51 14.30 38.63
C ASP A 106 18.23 13.53 39.02
N ASP A 107 17.20 13.54 38.18
CA ASP A 107 15.89 12.96 38.48
C ASP A 107 15.15 12.60 37.18
N ARG A 108 15.22 11.31 36.82
CA ARG A 108 14.60 10.79 35.59
C ARG A 108 13.08 10.89 35.58
N SER A 109 12.42 11.13 36.72
CA SER A 109 10.97 11.36 36.76
C SER A 109 10.56 12.73 36.20
N LYS A 110 11.52 13.67 36.11
CA LYS A 110 11.32 14.95 35.45
C LYS A 110 11.52 14.78 33.95
N THR A 111 10.42 14.86 33.21
CA THR A 111 10.39 14.73 31.76
C THR A 111 10.11 16.09 31.11
N HIS A 112 10.82 16.38 30.03
CA HIS A 112 10.56 17.51 29.13
C HIS A 112 10.23 16.97 27.73
N VAL A 113 9.27 17.60 27.03
CA VAL A 113 8.81 17.17 25.70
C VAL A 113 8.66 18.42 24.82
N SER A 114 9.46 18.53 23.76
CA SER A 114 9.50 19.67 22.82
C SER A 114 10.33 19.29 21.59
N VAL A 115 10.26 19.96 20.44
CA VAL A 115 11.16 19.59 19.32
C VAL A 115 12.54 20.23 19.49
N GLU A 116 12.57 21.41 20.10
CA GLU A 116 13.74 22.27 20.28
C GLU A 116 14.63 21.84 21.47
N GLY A 117 14.09 21.02 22.38
CA GLY A 117 14.74 20.61 23.62
C GLY A 117 14.57 21.61 24.77
N PRO A 118 15.05 21.26 25.97
CA PRO A 118 14.98 22.11 27.16
C PRO A 118 15.93 23.31 27.05
N ILE A 119 15.64 24.38 27.81
CA ILE A 119 16.42 25.63 27.80
C ILE A 119 17.86 25.43 28.31
N ASP A 120 18.06 24.46 29.22
CA ASP A 120 19.31 24.14 29.91
C ASP A 120 19.80 22.71 29.58
N PRO A 121 20.07 22.40 28.30
CA PRO A 121 20.26 21.02 27.81
C PRO A 121 21.39 20.24 28.51
N GLU A 122 22.35 20.92 29.12
CA GLU A 122 23.40 20.32 29.93
C GLU A 122 22.86 19.53 31.14
N ASN A 123 21.66 19.82 31.63
CA ASN A 123 21.02 19.13 32.76
C ASN A 123 20.14 17.95 32.32
N TRP A 124 20.06 17.69 31.02
CA TRP A 124 19.11 16.73 30.45
C TRP A 124 19.80 15.70 29.55
N GLU A 125 19.16 14.55 29.41
CA GLU A 125 19.52 13.49 28.48
C GLU A 125 18.29 13.15 27.64
N GLN A 126 18.43 13.20 26.32
CA GLN A 126 17.34 12.85 25.41
C GLN A 126 17.14 11.32 25.41
N ASP A 127 15.89 10.89 25.34
CA ASP A 127 15.52 9.49 25.19
C ASP A 127 16.24 8.90 23.95
N PRO A 128 17.01 7.80 24.10
CA PRO A 128 17.73 7.20 22.97
C PRO A 128 16.80 6.46 22.00
N ASP A 129 15.53 6.24 22.37
CA ASP A 129 14.57 5.58 21.50
C ASP A 129 14.23 6.43 20.27
N VAL A 130 13.87 5.74 19.20
CA VAL A 130 13.34 6.35 17.98
C VAL A 130 11.87 6.04 17.81
N LEU A 131 11.17 6.88 17.04
CA LEU A 131 9.80 6.64 16.64
C LEU A 131 9.71 5.45 15.67
N ASP A 132 8.65 4.66 15.83
CA ASP A 132 8.21 3.66 14.87
C ASP A 132 8.15 4.27 13.46
N THR A 133 8.62 3.55 12.44
CA THR A 133 8.56 3.99 11.04
C THR A 133 7.12 4.34 10.62
N TRP A 134 6.12 3.68 11.20
CA TRP A 134 4.72 4.01 10.91
C TRP A 134 4.28 5.39 11.45
N ALA A 135 5.00 5.96 12.42
CA ALA A 135 4.76 7.30 12.98
C ALA A 135 5.27 8.44 12.10
N SER A 136 6.18 8.18 11.17
CA SER A 136 6.46 9.15 10.11
C SER A 136 5.55 8.90 8.91
N SER A 137 5.38 7.63 8.51
CA SER A 137 4.58 7.26 7.33
C SER A 137 3.10 7.66 7.42
N TRP A 138 2.51 7.70 8.61
CA TRP A 138 1.12 8.15 8.78
C TRP A 138 0.92 9.66 8.58
N LEU A 139 2.00 10.45 8.51
CA LEU A 139 1.95 11.88 8.20
C LEU A 139 2.06 12.15 6.70
N TRP A 140 2.22 11.12 5.87
CA TRP A 140 2.45 11.25 4.44
C TRP A 140 1.50 12.22 3.71
N PRO A 141 0.16 12.24 3.97
CA PRO A 141 -0.75 13.14 3.24
C PRO A 141 -0.47 14.64 3.46
N MET A 142 0.26 14.99 4.53
CA MET A 142 0.56 16.38 4.91
C MET A 142 2.06 16.67 4.82
N ALA A 143 2.92 15.75 5.26
CA ALA A 143 4.36 15.93 5.39
C ALA A 143 5.13 15.93 4.06
N VAL A 144 4.49 15.54 2.95
CA VAL A 144 5.04 15.75 1.59
C VAL A 144 4.93 17.20 1.13
N HIS A 145 4.19 18.02 1.89
CA HIS A 145 4.08 19.46 1.71
C HIS A 145 4.82 20.17 2.85
N ALA A 146 4.54 21.46 3.06
CA ALA A 146 5.22 22.24 4.09
C ALA A 146 4.73 21.96 5.53
N TRP A 147 3.81 21.01 5.74
CA TRP A 147 3.26 20.74 7.08
C TRP A 147 4.39 20.45 8.09
N PRO A 148 4.36 21.03 9.31
CA PRO A 148 3.23 21.72 9.95
C PRO A 148 2.99 23.17 9.49
N ASP A 149 3.90 23.75 8.70
CA ASP A 149 3.70 25.06 8.12
C ASP A 149 2.61 25.04 7.04
N GLN A 150 1.94 26.18 6.90
CA GLN A 150 0.97 26.38 5.83
C GLN A 150 1.67 26.80 4.55
N ASP A 151 1.34 26.17 3.43
CA ASP A 151 1.75 26.62 2.12
C ASP A 151 0.65 26.47 1.06
N LYS A 152 0.94 26.98 -0.14
CA LYS A 152 -0.01 26.91 -1.26
C LYS A 152 -0.23 25.47 -1.73
N ASN A 153 0.77 24.60 -1.60
CA ASN A 153 0.64 23.21 -2.06
C ASN A 153 -0.25 22.40 -1.14
N LEU A 154 -0.04 22.48 0.18
CA LEU A 154 -0.89 21.81 1.17
C LEU A 154 -2.35 22.21 0.97
N ASN A 155 -2.64 23.51 0.84
CA ASN A 155 -4.01 23.99 0.60
C ASN A 155 -4.62 23.56 -0.74
N LYS A 156 -3.77 23.30 -1.75
CA LYS A 156 -4.23 22.92 -3.09
C LYS A 156 -4.43 21.41 -3.25
N PHE A 157 -3.54 20.61 -2.66
CA PHE A 157 -3.44 19.18 -2.88
C PHE A 157 -3.96 18.34 -1.71
N TYR A 158 -4.33 18.96 -0.59
CA TYR A 158 -5.00 18.31 0.52
C TYR A 158 -6.48 18.74 0.60
N PRO A 159 -7.45 17.80 0.62
CA PRO A 159 -7.27 16.34 0.65
C PRO A 159 -6.88 15.74 -0.71
N THR A 160 -6.12 14.64 -0.69
CA THR A 160 -5.76 13.86 -1.88
C THR A 160 -7.00 13.19 -2.50
N ASP A 161 -7.10 13.11 -3.83
CA ASP A 161 -8.24 12.45 -4.45
C ASP A 161 -8.25 10.93 -4.25
N THR A 162 -7.13 10.24 -4.52
CA THR A 162 -7.05 8.78 -4.43
C THR A 162 -5.72 8.32 -3.85
N LEU A 163 -5.79 7.45 -2.83
CA LEU A 163 -4.67 6.65 -2.36
C LEU A 163 -4.67 5.28 -3.05
N VAL A 164 -3.55 4.86 -3.63
CA VAL A 164 -3.38 3.52 -4.23
C VAL A 164 -2.39 2.72 -3.39
N THR A 165 -2.79 1.54 -2.92
CA THR A 165 -1.92 0.68 -2.09
C THR A 165 -2.35 -0.78 -2.05
N GLY A 166 -1.54 -1.66 -1.46
CA GLY A 166 -1.92 -3.04 -1.17
C GLY A 166 -2.76 -3.15 0.12
N PRO A 167 -3.69 -4.12 0.22
CA PRO A 167 -4.53 -4.29 1.40
C PRO A 167 -3.75 -4.76 2.65
N ASP A 168 -2.53 -5.25 2.48
CA ASP A 168 -1.65 -5.72 3.55
C ASP A 168 -1.22 -4.62 4.53
N ILE A 169 -1.25 -3.36 4.11
CA ILE A 169 -0.91 -2.20 4.96
C ILE A 169 -2.13 -1.31 5.26
N ILE A 170 -3.34 -1.85 5.14
CA ILE A 170 -4.58 -1.13 5.49
C ILE A 170 -4.55 -0.60 6.92
N PHE A 171 -4.11 -1.41 7.88
CA PHE A 171 -4.04 -1.02 9.29
C PHE A 171 -2.82 -0.13 9.57
N PHE A 172 -1.65 -0.55 9.06
CA PHE A 172 -0.39 0.12 9.39
C PHE A 172 -0.21 1.48 8.71
N TRP A 173 -0.86 1.72 7.58
CA TRP A 173 -0.68 2.95 6.81
C TRP A 173 -1.98 3.68 6.54
N VAL A 174 -2.95 3.03 5.87
CA VAL A 174 -4.21 3.70 5.47
C VAL A 174 -4.95 4.22 6.69
N ALA A 175 -5.23 3.34 7.67
CA ALA A 175 -5.94 3.71 8.88
C ALA A 175 -5.22 4.81 9.66
N ARG A 176 -3.89 4.70 9.80
CA ARG A 176 -3.08 5.68 10.50
C ARG A 176 -3.10 7.06 9.83
N MET A 177 -3.07 7.13 8.50
CA MET A 177 -3.20 8.38 7.75
C MET A 177 -4.59 9.01 7.92
N ILE A 178 -5.65 8.20 8.00
CA ILE A 178 -7.00 8.71 8.27
C ILE A 178 -7.03 9.34 9.67
N ILE A 179 -6.49 8.64 10.67
CA ILE A 179 -6.40 9.14 12.04
C ILE A 179 -5.70 10.50 12.08
N THR A 180 -4.49 10.62 11.53
CA THR A 180 -3.73 11.87 11.55
C THR A 180 -4.36 12.98 10.73
N GLY A 181 -5.04 12.66 9.63
CA GLY A 181 -5.79 13.63 8.85
C GLY A 181 -6.86 14.32 9.70
N TYR A 182 -7.64 13.54 10.47
CA TYR A 182 -8.64 14.11 11.36
C TYR A 182 -8.03 14.78 12.59
N GLU A 183 -6.98 14.22 13.17
CA GLU A 183 -6.33 14.78 14.35
C GLU A 183 -5.66 16.14 14.05
N PHE A 184 -4.85 16.23 13.01
CA PHE A 184 -4.04 17.43 12.75
C PHE A 184 -4.68 18.42 11.76
N MET A 185 -5.55 17.95 10.88
CA MET A 185 -6.15 18.79 9.82
C MET A 185 -7.67 18.89 9.92
N ASN A 186 -8.31 18.16 10.84
CA ASN A 186 -9.77 18.06 11.00
C ASN A 186 -10.50 17.75 9.68
N LYS A 187 -9.86 16.95 8.81
CA LYS A 187 -10.33 16.63 7.46
C LYS A 187 -9.86 15.23 7.07
N ARG A 188 -10.57 14.58 6.14
CA ARG A 188 -10.09 13.32 5.53
C ARG A 188 -8.75 13.57 4.81
N PRO A 189 -7.77 12.66 4.87
CA PRO A 189 -6.53 12.78 4.11
C PRO A 189 -6.70 12.49 2.62
N PHE A 190 -7.67 11.63 2.27
CA PHE A 190 -7.99 11.26 0.91
C PHE A 190 -9.47 10.94 0.75
N LYS A 191 -10.01 11.05 -0.47
CA LYS A 191 -11.40 10.72 -0.80
C LYS A 191 -11.58 9.24 -1.11
N ASP A 192 -10.75 8.68 -1.98
CA ASP A 192 -10.84 7.31 -2.44
C ASP A 192 -9.58 6.51 -2.02
N VAL A 193 -9.75 5.22 -1.68
CA VAL A 193 -8.65 4.28 -1.44
C VAL A 193 -8.81 3.08 -2.37
N TYR A 194 -7.91 2.94 -3.33
CA TYR A 194 -7.86 1.82 -4.25
C TYR A 194 -6.85 0.77 -3.77
N PHE A 195 -7.37 -0.41 -3.42
CA PHE A 195 -6.57 -1.56 -3.02
C PHE A 195 -6.22 -2.42 -4.24
N THR A 196 -4.93 -2.53 -4.51
CA THR A 196 -4.41 -3.38 -5.58
C THR A 196 -4.49 -4.86 -5.20
N SER A 197 -4.56 -5.73 -6.21
CA SER A 197 -4.26 -7.16 -6.05
C SER A 197 -2.88 -7.39 -5.45
N ILE A 198 -2.72 -8.43 -4.63
CA ILE A 198 -1.40 -8.92 -4.23
C ILE A 198 -0.93 -9.97 -5.23
N LEU A 199 0.25 -9.76 -5.80
CA LEU A 199 0.89 -10.77 -6.65
C LEU A 199 1.50 -11.88 -5.78
N ARG A 200 1.27 -13.12 -6.21
CA ARG A 200 1.76 -14.34 -5.59
C ARG A 200 2.56 -15.18 -6.59
N ASP A 201 3.51 -15.97 -6.13
CA ASP A 201 4.21 -16.94 -6.96
C ASP A 201 3.32 -18.15 -7.33
N GLU A 202 3.88 -19.13 -8.03
CA GLU A 202 3.15 -20.31 -8.51
C GLU A 202 2.72 -21.24 -7.36
N GLU A 203 3.40 -21.16 -6.21
CA GLU A 203 3.09 -21.84 -4.96
C GLU A 203 2.07 -21.08 -4.08
N GLY A 204 1.67 -19.86 -4.49
CA GLY A 204 0.71 -19.03 -3.77
C GLY A 204 1.31 -18.19 -2.65
N GLN A 205 2.63 -18.13 -2.50
CA GLN A 205 3.29 -17.25 -1.56
C GLN A 205 3.31 -15.82 -2.09
N LYS A 206 3.18 -14.83 -1.21
CA LYS A 206 3.27 -13.42 -1.58
C LYS A 206 4.65 -13.14 -2.19
N LEU A 207 4.69 -12.39 -3.29
CA LEU A 207 5.97 -11.91 -3.82
C LEU A 207 6.63 -10.97 -2.83
N SER A 208 7.85 -11.30 -2.41
CA SER A 208 8.65 -10.43 -1.56
C SER A 208 10.14 -10.59 -1.85
N LYS A 209 10.91 -9.54 -1.56
CA LYS A 209 12.37 -9.60 -1.65
C LYS A 209 12.96 -10.54 -0.60
N SER A 210 12.35 -10.63 0.59
CA SER A 210 12.82 -11.49 1.68
C SER A 210 12.69 -12.98 1.35
N LEU A 211 11.64 -13.37 0.60
CA LEU A 211 11.44 -14.73 0.13
C LEU A 211 12.26 -15.05 -1.13
N GLY A 212 12.88 -14.04 -1.76
CA GLY A 212 13.63 -14.21 -3.01
C GLY A 212 12.79 -14.63 -4.21
N ASN A 213 11.45 -14.61 -4.09
CA ASN A 213 10.52 -15.04 -5.15
C ASN A 213 10.01 -13.88 -6.02
N SER A 214 10.30 -12.62 -5.66
CA SER A 214 9.91 -11.46 -6.47
C SER A 214 10.78 -11.32 -7.72
N PRO A 215 10.20 -11.32 -8.94
CA PRO A 215 10.94 -11.01 -10.15
C PRO A 215 11.41 -9.55 -10.11
N ASP A 216 12.54 -9.28 -10.75
CA ASP A 216 13.01 -7.91 -10.97
C ASP A 216 12.16 -7.24 -12.07
N PRO A 217 11.46 -6.13 -11.78
CA PRO A 217 10.68 -5.42 -12.80
C PRO A 217 11.50 -4.98 -14.02
N HIS A 218 12.78 -4.61 -13.83
CA HIS A 218 13.62 -4.17 -14.95
C HIS A 218 13.91 -5.32 -15.91
N ALA A 219 14.22 -6.51 -15.39
CA ALA A 219 14.37 -7.71 -16.21
C ALA A 219 13.10 -8.03 -17.00
N LEU A 220 11.91 -7.82 -16.40
CA LEU A 220 10.64 -7.99 -17.11
C LEU A 220 10.44 -6.93 -18.21
N PHE A 221 10.83 -5.68 -17.96
CA PHE A 221 10.77 -4.62 -18.96
C PHE A 221 11.70 -4.88 -20.14
N ASP A 222 12.92 -5.38 -19.88
CA ASP A 222 13.87 -5.74 -20.93
C ASP A 222 13.38 -6.94 -21.77
N GLU A 223 12.75 -7.94 -21.13
CA GLU A 223 12.26 -9.15 -21.82
C GLU A 223 10.97 -8.90 -22.63
N TYR A 224 10.02 -8.15 -22.09
CA TYR A 224 8.68 -8.01 -22.68
C TYR A 224 8.38 -6.61 -23.24
N GLY A 225 9.08 -5.58 -22.79
CA GLY A 225 8.77 -4.17 -23.01
C GLY A 225 7.90 -3.57 -21.89
N THR A 226 8.16 -2.33 -21.51
CA THR A 226 7.48 -1.63 -20.41
C THR A 226 5.96 -1.62 -20.55
N ASP A 227 5.43 -1.29 -21.74
CA ASP A 227 3.99 -1.23 -21.97
C ASP A 227 3.35 -2.62 -21.94
N ALA A 228 4.05 -3.64 -22.42
CA ALA A 228 3.60 -5.02 -22.34
C ALA A 228 3.46 -5.48 -20.89
N VAL A 229 4.43 -5.13 -20.03
CA VAL A 229 4.36 -5.45 -18.60
C VAL A 229 3.23 -4.70 -17.93
N ARG A 230 3.12 -3.38 -18.12
CA ARG A 230 2.05 -2.56 -17.53
C ARG A 230 0.66 -3.06 -17.94
N PHE A 231 0.45 -3.25 -19.23
CA PHE A 231 -0.83 -3.72 -19.76
C PHE A 231 -1.14 -5.16 -19.32
N GLY A 232 -0.15 -6.05 -19.39
CA GLY A 232 -0.29 -7.44 -18.97
C GLY A 232 -0.68 -7.56 -17.51
N ILE A 233 0.00 -6.84 -16.61
CA ILE A 233 -0.33 -6.80 -15.17
C ILE A 233 -1.72 -6.22 -14.94
N MET A 234 -2.05 -5.08 -15.56
CA MET A 234 -3.35 -4.44 -15.40
C MET A 234 -4.49 -5.35 -15.84
N LEU A 235 -4.34 -6.06 -16.96
CA LEU A 235 -5.34 -6.98 -17.50
C LEU A 235 -5.55 -8.21 -16.60
N MET A 236 -4.49 -8.72 -15.96
CA MET A 236 -4.55 -9.93 -15.13
C MET A 236 -4.80 -9.67 -13.63
N ALA A 237 -4.91 -8.41 -13.20
CA ALA A 237 -5.09 -8.01 -11.82
C ALA A 237 -6.51 -7.48 -11.54
N PRO A 238 -7.52 -8.37 -11.41
CA PRO A 238 -8.86 -7.97 -11.03
C PRO A 238 -8.87 -7.39 -9.61
N GLN A 239 -9.61 -6.31 -9.44
CA GLN A 239 -9.73 -5.62 -8.16
C GLN A 239 -10.15 -6.58 -7.03
N GLY A 240 -9.44 -6.53 -5.90
CA GLY A 240 -9.82 -7.23 -4.68
C GLY A 240 -9.44 -8.71 -4.58
N LEU A 241 -8.74 -9.25 -5.57
CA LEU A 241 -8.28 -10.64 -5.56
C LEU A 241 -6.77 -10.71 -5.71
N ASP A 242 -6.18 -11.71 -5.08
CA ASP A 242 -4.78 -12.04 -5.27
C ASP A 242 -4.57 -12.73 -6.63
N VAL A 243 -3.40 -12.52 -7.21
CA VAL A 243 -3.09 -12.99 -8.57
C VAL A 243 -1.88 -13.88 -8.51
N LEU A 244 -2.03 -15.12 -8.96
CA LEU A 244 -0.90 -16.00 -9.26
C LEU A 244 -0.17 -15.44 -10.48
N PHE A 245 1.02 -14.91 -10.23
CA PHE A 245 1.90 -14.33 -11.22
C PHE A 245 2.74 -15.44 -11.85
N SER A 246 2.69 -15.51 -13.19
CA SER A 246 3.65 -16.25 -13.99
C SER A 246 4.07 -15.34 -15.13
N LYS A 247 5.38 -15.24 -15.38
CA LYS A 247 5.93 -14.37 -16.44
C LYS A 247 5.31 -14.66 -17.81
N THR A 248 4.91 -15.91 -18.05
CA THR A 248 4.25 -16.34 -19.29
C THR A 248 2.95 -15.60 -19.57
N ARG A 249 2.27 -15.09 -18.54
CA ARG A 249 1.06 -14.27 -18.68
C ARG A 249 1.35 -12.91 -19.31
N LEU A 250 2.57 -12.38 -19.19
CA LEU A 250 2.98 -11.12 -19.83
C LEU A 250 3.06 -11.22 -21.35
N ASN A 251 3.07 -12.44 -21.91
CA ASN A 251 2.95 -12.64 -23.35
C ASN A 251 1.68 -12.00 -23.93
N ILE A 252 0.58 -11.93 -23.16
CA ILE A 252 -0.65 -11.26 -23.62
C ILE A 252 -0.40 -9.78 -23.91
N GLY A 253 0.31 -9.10 -23.00
CA GLY A 253 0.66 -7.69 -23.16
C GLY A 253 1.62 -7.49 -24.33
N ARG A 254 2.65 -8.34 -24.46
CA ARG A 254 3.60 -8.25 -25.57
C ARG A 254 2.92 -8.46 -26.92
N ASN A 255 2.08 -9.47 -27.02
CA ASN A 255 1.34 -9.78 -28.24
C ASN A 255 0.36 -8.66 -28.59
N PHE A 256 -0.26 -8.02 -27.59
CA PHE A 256 -1.11 -6.85 -27.76
C PHE A 256 -0.37 -5.64 -28.30
N MET A 257 0.78 -5.30 -27.71
CA MET A 257 1.63 -4.21 -28.22
C MET A 257 2.09 -4.48 -29.66
N ASN A 258 2.45 -5.72 -29.99
CA ASN A 258 2.80 -6.09 -31.36
C ASN A 258 1.59 -5.98 -32.31
N LYS A 259 0.38 -6.30 -31.86
CA LYS A 259 -0.84 -6.12 -32.67
C LYS A 259 -1.10 -4.65 -32.97
N LEU A 260 -0.97 -3.76 -31.98
CA LEU A 260 -1.06 -2.32 -32.16
C LEU A 260 0.00 -1.81 -33.15
N TRP A 261 1.26 -2.23 -32.97
CA TRP A 261 2.34 -1.88 -33.89
C TRP A 261 2.03 -2.27 -35.33
N ASN A 262 1.54 -3.50 -35.56
CA ASN A 262 1.17 -3.96 -36.89
C ASN A 262 0.01 -3.17 -37.49
N ALA A 263 -0.98 -2.76 -36.68
CA ALA A 263 -2.08 -1.92 -37.13
C ALA A 263 -1.58 -0.52 -37.56
N CYS A 264 -0.75 0.13 -36.73
CA CYS A 264 -0.15 1.42 -37.07
C CYS A 264 0.74 1.34 -38.30
N ARG A 265 1.60 0.32 -38.38
CA ARG A 265 2.45 0.07 -39.54
C ARG A 265 1.65 -0.17 -40.81
N PHE A 266 0.53 -0.91 -40.72
CA PHE A 266 -0.34 -1.12 -41.87
C PHE A 266 -0.92 0.21 -42.36
N ILE A 267 -1.41 1.06 -41.47
CA ILE A 267 -1.90 2.40 -41.84
C ILE A 267 -0.77 3.21 -42.49
N ASP A 268 0.39 3.33 -41.83
CA ASP A 268 1.56 4.08 -42.33
C ASP A 268 2.02 3.64 -43.73
N MET A 269 2.04 2.33 -43.99
CA MET A 269 2.40 1.78 -45.30
C MET A 269 1.37 2.08 -46.41
N ASN A 270 0.13 2.41 -46.05
CA ASN A 270 -0.96 2.69 -46.99
C ASN A 270 -1.32 4.17 -47.06
N LEU A 271 -0.79 5.01 -46.17
CA LEU A 271 -0.89 6.46 -46.29
C LEU A 271 0.01 6.93 -47.44
N SER A 272 -0.51 7.84 -48.26
CA SER A 272 0.29 8.43 -49.33
C SER A 272 1.29 9.44 -48.73
N ASN A 273 2.45 9.65 -49.38
CA ASN A 273 3.46 10.63 -48.92
C ASN A 273 3.00 12.10 -49.06
N GLU A 274 1.78 12.34 -49.56
CA GLU A 274 1.20 13.67 -49.52
C GLU A 274 0.85 13.97 -48.07
N LYS A 275 1.26 15.15 -47.58
CA LYS A 275 0.90 15.60 -46.23
C LYS A 275 -0.61 15.81 -46.23
N ASP A 276 -1.35 14.75 -45.92
CA ASP A 276 -2.79 14.81 -45.81
C ASP A 276 -3.12 15.75 -44.66
N ASP A 277 -3.74 16.87 -45.00
CA ASP A 277 -4.35 17.81 -44.06
C ASP A 277 -5.23 17.00 -43.09
N ILE A 278 -5.33 17.47 -41.84
CA ILE A 278 -6.23 16.88 -40.83
C ILE A 278 -7.61 16.69 -41.48
N LEU A 279 -7.99 15.43 -41.69
CA LEU A 279 -9.23 15.05 -42.35
C LEU A 279 -10.42 15.61 -41.57
N ASP A 280 -11.21 16.46 -42.23
CA ASP A 280 -12.47 16.96 -41.68
C ASP A 280 -13.56 15.91 -41.93
N ILE A 281 -13.85 15.12 -40.89
CA ILE A 281 -14.77 13.98 -40.99
C ILE A 281 -16.19 14.40 -41.43
N ASP A 282 -16.59 15.64 -41.16
CA ASP A 282 -17.89 16.19 -41.56
C ASP A 282 -17.98 16.48 -43.07
N LYS A 283 -16.83 16.49 -43.78
CA LYS A 283 -16.73 16.74 -45.22
C LYS A 283 -16.45 15.48 -46.04
N ILE A 284 -16.38 14.32 -45.38
CA ILE A 284 -16.07 13.04 -46.02
C ILE A 284 -17.34 12.19 -46.06
N GLU A 285 -17.63 11.61 -47.22
CA GLU A 285 -18.71 10.63 -47.35
C GLU A 285 -18.20 9.28 -46.80
N LEU A 286 -18.71 8.89 -45.63
CA LEU A 286 -18.32 7.67 -44.93
C LEU A 286 -19.13 6.47 -45.43
N ASP A 287 -18.46 5.34 -45.64
CA ASP A 287 -19.13 4.10 -46.00
C ASP A 287 -19.68 3.34 -44.77
N MET A 288 -20.36 2.21 -45.00
CA MET A 288 -20.93 1.42 -43.90
C MET A 288 -19.86 0.88 -42.92
N PRO A 289 -18.74 0.29 -43.37
CA PRO A 289 -17.61 -0.05 -42.51
C PRO A 289 -17.08 1.11 -41.65
N ASP A 290 -16.93 2.31 -42.24
CA ASP A 290 -16.45 3.50 -41.53
C ASP A 290 -17.42 3.92 -40.42
N LEU A 291 -18.71 4.03 -40.76
CA LEU A 291 -19.76 4.36 -39.79
C LEU A 291 -19.86 3.30 -38.68
N TRP A 292 -19.68 2.02 -39.04
CA TRP A 292 -19.69 0.92 -38.08
C TRP A 292 -18.53 1.03 -37.09
N ILE A 293 -17.29 1.23 -37.55
CA ILE A 293 -16.13 1.27 -36.66
C ILE A 293 -16.16 2.52 -35.76
N LEU A 294 -16.62 3.67 -36.26
CA LEU A 294 -16.83 4.88 -35.45
C LEU A 294 -17.91 4.68 -34.38
N SER A 295 -19.01 3.99 -34.73
CA SER A 295 -20.05 3.61 -33.77
C SER A 295 -19.53 2.62 -32.71
N ARG A 296 -18.64 1.70 -33.09
CA ARG A 296 -17.94 0.81 -32.15
C ARG A 296 -17.01 1.60 -31.24
N LEU A 297 -16.19 2.50 -31.78
CA LEU A 297 -15.29 3.36 -31.03
C LEU A 297 -16.05 4.20 -29.99
N GLY A 298 -17.15 4.84 -30.38
CA GLY A 298 -17.98 5.63 -29.46
C GLY A 298 -18.57 4.79 -28.32
N ARG A 299 -18.90 3.52 -28.56
CA ARG A 299 -19.31 2.58 -27.49
C ARG A 299 -18.13 2.20 -26.60
N THR A 300 -16.97 1.91 -27.18
CA THR A 300 -15.74 1.57 -26.46
C THR A 300 -15.32 2.70 -25.51
N ILE A 301 -15.34 3.96 -25.97
CA ILE A 301 -14.99 5.13 -25.14
C ILE A 301 -15.91 5.20 -23.91
N ARG A 302 -17.23 5.15 -24.10
CA ARG A 302 -18.19 5.19 -22.99
C ARG A 302 -18.01 4.03 -22.01
N GLU A 303 -17.70 2.85 -22.53
CA GLU A 303 -17.47 1.67 -21.69
C GLU A 303 -16.17 1.80 -20.90
N TYR A 304 -15.10 2.26 -21.55
CA TYR A 304 -13.80 2.50 -20.92
C TYR A 304 -13.90 3.52 -19.80
N ASP A 305 -14.52 4.68 -20.06
CA ASP A 305 -14.74 5.74 -19.07
C ASP A 305 -15.52 5.21 -17.87
N ARG A 306 -16.59 4.43 -18.12
CA ARG A 306 -17.38 3.79 -17.06
C ARG A 306 -16.55 2.85 -16.18
N GLN A 307 -15.60 2.11 -16.74
CA GLN A 307 -14.74 1.23 -15.94
C GLN A 307 -13.72 2.04 -15.13
N LEU A 308 -13.16 3.12 -15.70
CA LEU A 308 -12.27 4.01 -14.98
C LEU A 308 -12.95 4.73 -13.81
N ASP A 309 -14.16 5.25 -14.01
CA ASP A 309 -14.96 5.91 -12.96
C ASP A 309 -15.24 4.99 -11.77
N ARG A 310 -15.21 3.68 -12.00
CA ARG A 310 -15.45 2.63 -11.01
C ARG A 310 -14.18 2.00 -10.46
N PHE A 311 -12.99 2.52 -10.82
CA PHE A 311 -11.69 1.94 -10.47
C PHE A 311 -11.49 0.49 -10.95
N HIS A 312 -12.18 0.08 -12.03
CA HIS A 312 -12.07 -1.25 -12.62
C HIS A 312 -11.01 -1.28 -13.74
N PHE A 313 -9.75 -1.05 -13.40
CA PHE A 313 -8.67 -0.92 -14.38
C PHE A 313 -8.45 -2.16 -15.24
N ASN A 314 -8.69 -3.36 -14.70
CA ASN A 314 -8.59 -4.61 -15.46
C ASN A 314 -9.67 -4.70 -16.55
N GLU A 315 -10.91 -4.29 -16.24
CA GLU A 315 -12.00 -4.24 -17.21
C GLU A 315 -11.76 -3.13 -18.25
N ALA A 316 -11.23 -1.98 -17.82
CA ALA A 316 -10.83 -0.91 -18.73
C ALA A 316 -9.75 -1.40 -19.73
N ALA A 317 -8.75 -2.16 -19.27
CA ALA A 317 -7.75 -2.78 -20.13
C ALA A 317 -8.38 -3.75 -21.15
N LYS A 318 -9.33 -4.56 -20.69
CA LYS A 318 -10.05 -5.53 -21.52
C LYS A 318 -10.89 -4.86 -22.60
N VAL A 319 -11.55 -3.75 -22.29
CA VAL A 319 -12.33 -2.96 -23.26
C VAL A 319 -11.44 -2.48 -24.41
N ILE A 320 -10.24 -1.97 -24.09
CA ILE A 320 -9.25 -1.57 -25.10
C ILE A 320 -8.76 -2.77 -25.92
N TYR A 321 -8.43 -3.87 -25.25
CA TYR A 321 -8.02 -5.11 -25.90
C TYR A 321 -9.06 -5.58 -26.92
N ASP A 322 -10.31 -5.68 -26.48
CA ASP A 322 -11.42 -6.21 -27.27
C ASP A 322 -11.72 -5.35 -28.49
N PHE A 323 -11.72 -4.01 -28.36
CA PHE A 323 -11.95 -3.11 -29.50
C PHE A 323 -10.83 -3.17 -30.54
N THR A 324 -9.59 -3.40 -30.10
CA THR A 324 -8.42 -3.40 -30.99
C THR A 324 -8.27 -4.73 -31.72
N TRP A 325 -8.65 -5.84 -31.08
CA TRP A 325 -8.38 -7.18 -31.59
C TRP A 325 -9.58 -7.82 -32.30
N ASN A 326 -10.80 -7.59 -31.81
CA ASN A 326 -12.04 -8.23 -32.26
C ASN A 326 -12.95 -7.26 -33.01
#